data_AF-A0A5D2XGC8-F1
#
_entry.id   AF-A0A5D2XGC8-F1
#
_cell.length_a   1.000
_cell.length_b   1.000
_cell.length_c   1.000
_cell.angle_alpha   90.00
_cell.angle_beta   90.00
_cell.angle_gamma   90.00
#
_symmetry.space_group_name_H-M   'P 1'
#
loop_
_entity.id
_entity.type
_entity.pdbx_description
1 polymer ?
#
loop_
_entity_poly.entity_id
_entity_poly.type
_entity_poly.pdbx_seq_one_letter_code
_entity_poly.pdbx_strand_id
1 'polypeptide(L)'
;MSKALKKAGRPIFFSLCEWGEMHPAEWGFHVGNSWRTTRDITDTWESMISRADQNELYAQYARPGGWNDPDMLEIGNGGMTKDEYIVHFSLWAISKAPLLLGCDIRNMTQETIEIISNKEVIAVNQDSYGIQARKARMHGDEEVKPMQQPLLLNHMII
;
A
#
# COMPACT_ATOMS: atom_id res chain seq x y z
N MET A 1 -18.16 10.66 -12.28
CA MET A 1 -16.79 10.99 -12.74
C MET A 1 -16.21 9.98 -13.73
N SER A 2 -16.11 8.68 -13.40
CA SER A 2 -15.53 7.63 -14.28
C SER A 2 -15.94 7.71 -15.77
N LYS A 3 -17.24 7.80 -16.08
CA LYS A 3 -17.74 7.93 -17.46
C LYS A 3 -17.22 9.18 -18.18
N ALA A 4 -17.08 10.30 -17.47
CA ALA A 4 -16.58 11.55 -18.04
C ALA A 4 -15.09 11.45 -18.38
N LEU A 5 -14.29 10.83 -17.52
CA LEU A 5 -12.86 10.56 -17.78
C LEU A 5 -12.69 9.68 -19.02
N LYS A 6 -13.50 8.61 -19.15
CA LYS A 6 -13.51 7.76 -20.36
C LYS A 6 -13.90 8.55 -21.62
N LYS A 7 -14.88 9.46 -21.51
CA LYS A 7 -15.32 10.32 -22.63
C LYS A 7 -14.26 11.34 -23.07
N ALA A 8 -13.37 11.76 -22.18
CA ALA A 8 -12.30 12.71 -22.50
C ALA A 8 -11.29 12.16 -23.53
N GLY A 9 -11.30 10.86 -23.82
CA GLY A 9 -10.50 10.26 -24.89
C GLY A 9 -9.01 10.11 -24.58
N ARG A 10 -8.59 10.43 -23.34
CA ARG A 10 -7.22 10.25 -22.85
C ARG A 10 -7.21 9.21 -21.73
N PRO A 11 -6.24 8.26 -21.72
CA PRO A 11 -6.02 7.39 -20.56
C PRO A 11 -5.69 8.22 -19.32
N ILE A 12 -6.51 8.10 -18.28
CA ILE A 12 -6.34 8.78 -17.00
C ILE A 12 -6.51 7.72 -15.91
N PHE A 13 -5.49 7.54 -15.08
CA PHE A 13 -5.60 6.72 -13.88
C PHE A 13 -6.59 7.39 -12.93
N PHE A 14 -7.59 6.64 -12.46
CA PHE A 14 -8.64 7.18 -11.61
C PHE A 14 -8.61 6.54 -10.22
N SER A 15 -8.01 7.25 -9.26
CA SER A 15 -8.02 6.89 -7.84
C SER A 15 -9.28 7.42 -7.17
N LEU A 16 -9.98 6.54 -6.44
CA LEU A 16 -11.16 6.89 -5.65
C LEU A 16 -10.73 7.21 -4.22
N CYS A 17 -11.14 8.38 -3.72
CA CYS A 17 -10.86 8.82 -2.35
C CYS A 17 -12.17 9.14 -1.64
N GLU A 18 -12.77 8.11 -1.04
CA GLU A 18 -14.01 8.20 -0.26
C GLU A 18 -13.87 7.49 1.09
N TRP A 19 -12.62 7.27 1.52
CA TRP A 19 -12.20 6.82 2.84
C TRP A 19 -12.63 5.41 3.26
N GLY A 20 -13.01 4.56 2.31
CA GLY A 20 -13.48 3.20 2.59
C GLY A 20 -14.98 3.14 2.93
N GLU A 21 -15.68 4.27 2.87
CA GLU A 21 -17.11 4.38 3.15
C GLU A 21 -17.88 3.52 2.12
N MET A 22 -18.92 2.81 2.53
CA MET A 22 -19.65 1.91 1.60
C MET A 22 -18.77 0.86 0.87
N HIS A 23 -17.64 0.46 1.47
CA HIS A 23 -16.81 -0.69 1.04
C HIS A 23 -16.37 -0.62 -0.44
N PRO A 24 -15.57 0.37 -0.86
CA PRO A 24 -15.18 0.56 -2.25
C PRO A 24 -14.40 -0.61 -2.86
N ALA A 25 -13.81 -1.49 -2.04
CA ALA A 25 -13.20 -2.72 -2.53
C ALA A 25 -14.18 -3.64 -3.27
N GLU A 26 -15.47 -3.61 -2.92
CA GLU A 26 -16.48 -4.47 -3.53
C GLU A 26 -16.93 -4.00 -4.92
N TRP A 27 -16.79 -2.70 -5.23
CA TRP A 27 -17.34 -2.09 -6.45
C TRP A 27 -16.37 -1.20 -7.24
N GLY A 28 -15.30 -0.70 -6.61
CA GLY A 28 -14.36 0.28 -7.13
C GLY A 28 -13.67 -0.16 -8.43
N PHE A 29 -13.39 -1.47 -8.56
CA PHE A 29 -12.81 -2.06 -9.77
C PHE A 29 -13.59 -1.75 -11.05
N HIS A 30 -14.91 -1.57 -10.97
CA HIS A 30 -15.73 -1.30 -12.14
C HIS A 30 -15.64 0.16 -12.62
N VAL A 31 -15.17 1.06 -11.75
CA VAL A 31 -15.24 2.51 -11.99
C VAL A 31 -13.91 3.23 -11.88
N GLY A 32 -12.88 2.67 -11.24
CA GLY A 32 -11.54 3.26 -11.12
C GLY A 32 -10.42 2.22 -11.07
N ASN A 33 -9.22 2.69 -10.74
CA ASN A 33 -7.98 1.91 -10.76
C ASN A 33 -7.34 1.70 -9.39
N SER A 34 -7.71 2.53 -8.41
CA SER A 34 -7.45 2.31 -7.00
C SER A 34 -8.57 2.93 -6.18
N TRP A 35 -8.69 2.54 -4.92
CA TRP A 35 -9.67 3.09 -4.00
C TRP A 35 -9.17 3.08 -2.57
N ARG A 36 -9.33 4.20 -1.88
CA ARG A 36 -9.02 4.31 -0.46
C ARG A 36 -9.86 3.32 0.34
N THR A 37 -9.24 2.50 1.19
CA THR A 37 -9.95 1.54 2.06
C THR A 37 -10.17 2.06 3.47
N THR A 38 -9.61 3.23 3.78
CA THR A 38 -9.54 3.79 5.13
C THR A 38 -9.58 5.32 5.10
N ARG A 39 -9.79 5.91 6.29
CA ARG A 39 -9.46 7.33 6.56
C ARG A 39 -7.99 7.62 6.40
N ASP A 40 -7.66 8.90 6.51
CA ASP A 40 -6.31 9.39 6.25
C ASP A 40 -5.30 8.76 7.22
N ILE A 41 -4.12 8.46 6.69
CA ILE A 41 -2.96 8.12 7.50
C ILE A 41 -2.42 9.39 8.16
N THR A 42 -1.69 9.18 9.25
CA THR A 42 -0.85 10.20 9.89
C THR A 42 0.51 9.58 10.16
N ASP A 43 1.54 10.40 10.25
CA ASP A 43 2.91 9.97 10.52
C ASP A 43 3.12 9.52 11.98
N THR A 44 2.42 8.46 12.38
CA THR A 44 2.54 7.77 13.67
C THR A 44 2.39 6.26 13.47
N TRP A 45 3.05 5.47 14.32
CA TRP A 45 3.01 4.01 14.27
C TRP A 45 1.59 3.45 14.35
N GLU A 46 0.78 3.95 15.28
CA GLU A 46 -0.58 3.46 15.52
C GLU A 46 -1.49 3.70 14.32
N SER A 47 -1.34 4.85 13.66
CA SER A 47 -2.10 5.17 12.46
C SER A 47 -1.69 4.24 11.32
N MET A 48 -0.38 4.09 11.08
CA MET A 48 0.18 3.22 10.03
C MET A 48 -0.27 1.77 10.17
N ILE A 49 -0.12 1.16 11.35
CA ILE A 49 -0.55 -0.23 11.60
C ILE A 49 -2.07 -0.36 11.44
N SER A 50 -2.85 0.59 11.99
CA SER A 50 -4.31 0.58 11.86
C SER A 50 -4.77 0.65 10.39
N ARG A 51 -4.07 1.39 9.53
CA ARG A 51 -4.35 1.43 8.08
C ARG A 51 -4.01 0.10 7.41
N ALA A 52 -2.86 -0.48 7.74
CA ALA A 52 -2.43 -1.76 7.19
C ALA A 52 -3.41 -2.90 7.53
N ASP A 53 -3.88 -2.97 8.79
CA ASP A 53 -4.83 -3.98 9.25
C ASP A 53 -6.21 -3.85 8.59
N GLN A 54 -6.75 -2.63 8.51
CA GLN A 54 -8.04 -2.41 7.85
C GLN A 54 -8.00 -2.73 6.36
N ASN A 55 -6.90 -2.38 5.68
CA ASN A 55 -6.70 -2.67 4.27
C ASN A 55 -6.60 -4.17 3.98
N GLU A 56 -6.04 -4.95 4.91
CA GLU A 56 -5.89 -6.39 4.78
C GLU A 56 -7.22 -7.12 4.58
N LEU A 57 -8.29 -6.65 5.22
CA LEU A 57 -9.64 -7.23 5.12
C LEU A 57 -10.14 -7.31 3.67
N TYR A 58 -9.63 -6.43 2.80
CA TYR A 58 -10.04 -6.31 1.41
C TYR A 58 -9.08 -6.98 0.42
N ALA A 59 -8.10 -7.74 0.88
CA ALA A 59 -7.04 -8.31 0.03
C ALA A 59 -7.54 -9.17 -1.17
N GLN A 60 -8.73 -9.80 -1.09
CA GLN A 60 -9.33 -10.51 -2.24
C GLN A 60 -9.65 -9.63 -3.43
N TYR A 61 -9.95 -8.37 -3.18
CA TYR A 61 -10.52 -7.49 -4.19
C TYR A 61 -9.43 -6.86 -5.07
N ALA A 62 -8.22 -6.68 -4.52
CA ALA A 62 -7.07 -6.17 -5.25
C ALA A 62 -6.57 -7.19 -6.28
N ARG A 63 -6.32 -6.70 -7.49
CA ARG A 63 -5.80 -7.47 -8.63
C ARG A 63 -5.33 -6.51 -9.73
N PRO A 64 -4.56 -6.96 -10.75
CA PRO A 64 -4.15 -6.10 -11.85
C PRO A 64 -5.28 -5.24 -12.43
N GLY A 65 -5.09 -3.93 -12.40
CA GLY A 65 -6.06 -2.92 -12.85
C GLY A 65 -6.92 -2.27 -11.76
N GLY A 66 -6.92 -2.80 -10.53
CA GLY A 66 -7.66 -2.25 -9.40
C GLY A 66 -7.04 -2.61 -8.05
N TRP A 67 -6.62 -1.59 -7.30
CA TRP A 67 -5.82 -1.77 -6.08
C TRP A 67 -6.47 -1.15 -4.86
N ASN A 68 -6.39 -1.83 -3.71
CA ASN A 68 -6.73 -1.21 -2.45
C ASN A 68 -5.66 -0.17 -2.08
N ASP A 69 -6.11 0.98 -1.59
CA ASP A 69 -5.26 2.12 -1.25
C ASP A 69 -5.34 2.40 0.26
N PRO A 70 -4.36 1.94 1.06
CA PRO A 70 -4.24 2.26 2.48
C PRO A 70 -3.75 3.68 2.77
N ASP A 71 -3.73 4.57 1.77
CA ASP A 71 -3.26 5.97 1.78
C ASP A 71 -1.77 6.14 1.46
N MET A 72 -1.31 7.39 1.38
CA MET A 72 0.05 7.77 0.98
C MET A 72 1.13 7.33 1.98
N LEU A 73 2.38 7.29 1.51
CA LEU A 73 3.55 6.94 2.32
C LEU A 73 4.00 8.12 3.19
N GLU A 74 4.25 7.85 4.48
CA GLU A 74 4.71 8.84 5.47
C GLU A 74 6.25 8.82 5.66
N ILE A 75 6.95 7.96 4.92
CA ILE A 75 8.40 7.76 5.07
C ILE A 75 9.15 9.08 4.87
N GLY A 76 9.85 9.53 5.92
CA GLY A 76 10.65 10.74 5.92
C GLY A 76 9.97 12.01 6.43
N ASN A 77 8.75 11.92 6.99
CA ASN A 77 8.05 13.06 7.58
C ASN A 77 8.43 13.36 9.05
N GLY A 78 9.14 12.43 9.72
CA GLY A 78 9.84 12.64 10.98
C GLY A 78 9.09 12.21 12.25
N GLY A 79 7.87 11.70 12.11
CA GLY A 79 7.00 11.23 13.21
C GLY A 79 7.17 9.76 13.57
N MET A 80 7.87 8.97 12.75
CA MET A 80 8.22 7.57 13.03
C MET A 80 9.75 7.35 13.00
N THR A 81 10.19 6.31 13.68
CA THR A 81 11.57 5.83 13.65
C THR A 81 11.90 5.18 12.30
N LYS A 82 13.20 5.00 12.04
CA LYS A 82 13.68 4.32 10.82
C LYS A 82 13.07 2.92 10.65
N ASP A 83 13.06 2.13 11.72
CA ASP A 83 12.56 0.75 11.68
C ASP A 83 11.06 0.72 11.40
N GLU A 84 10.30 1.64 12.00
CA GLU A 84 8.87 1.80 11.73
C GLU A 84 8.61 2.20 10.26
N TYR A 85 9.45 3.07 9.68
CA TYR A 85 9.36 3.39 8.25
C TYR A 85 9.73 2.22 7.33
N ILE A 86 10.67 1.36 7.73
CA ILE A 86 10.99 0.12 7.00
C ILE A 86 9.77 -0.81 7.00
N VAL A 87 9.11 -0.97 8.16
CA VAL A 87 7.88 -1.77 8.28
C VAL A 87 6.76 -1.15 7.44
N HIS A 88 6.54 0.16 7.52
CA HIS A 88 5.55 0.89 6.72
C HIS A 88 5.72 0.59 5.22
N PHE A 89 6.91 0.84 4.69
CA PHE A 89 7.20 0.64 3.27
C PHE A 89 7.02 -0.83 2.84
N SER A 90 7.46 -1.76 3.69
CA SER A 90 7.33 -3.20 3.45
C SER A 90 5.86 -3.65 3.44
N LEU A 91 5.05 -3.17 4.37
CA LEU A 91 3.62 -3.49 4.45
C LEU A 91 2.83 -2.95 3.25
N TRP A 92 3.13 -1.72 2.80
CA TRP A 92 2.54 -1.16 1.57
C TRP A 92 2.96 -1.96 0.34
N ALA A 93 4.22 -2.38 0.29
CA ALA A 93 4.73 -3.14 -0.84
C ALA A 93 4.05 -4.51 -0.97
N ILE A 94 4.03 -5.33 0.09
CA ILE A 94 3.39 -6.65 0.06
C ILE A 94 1.88 -6.58 -0.14
N SER A 95 1.25 -5.47 0.26
CA SER A 95 -0.19 -5.27 0.08
C SER A 95 -0.58 -4.79 -1.33
N LYS A 96 0.40 -4.60 -2.23
CA LYS A 96 0.20 -4.03 -3.57
C LYS A 96 -0.47 -2.65 -3.54
N ALA A 97 -0.26 -1.91 -2.45
CA ALA A 97 -0.73 -0.54 -2.31
C ALA A 97 -0.02 0.39 -3.32
N PRO A 98 -0.65 1.51 -3.70
CA PRO A 98 0.05 2.60 -4.35
C PRO A 98 1.23 3.09 -3.49
N LEU A 99 2.44 3.13 -4.07
CA LEU A 99 3.64 3.68 -3.41
C LEU A 99 3.79 5.17 -3.72
N LEU A 100 2.93 6.01 -3.14
CA LEU A 100 2.92 7.46 -3.35
C LEU A 100 3.66 8.16 -2.22
N LEU A 101 4.79 8.82 -2.53
CA LEU A 101 5.59 9.54 -1.54
C LEU A 101 4.84 10.76 -0.98
N GLY A 102 4.72 10.85 0.34
CA GLY A 102 4.10 11.98 1.05
C GLY A 102 5.09 12.99 1.65
N CYS A 103 6.40 12.76 1.52
CA CYS A 103 7.44 13.63 2.08
C CYS A 103 7.99 14.68 1.11
N ASP A 104 8.74 15.66 1.63
CA ASP A 104 9.44 16.64 0.80
C ASP A 104 10.67 16.02 0.13
N ILE A 105 10.50 15.58 -1.12
CA ILE A 105 11.55 14.92 -1.92
C ILE A 105 12.77 15.81 -2.18
N ARG A 106 12.69 17.12 -1.95
CA ARG A 106 13.82 18.05 -2.14
C ARG A 106 14.81 18.00 -0.99
N ASN A 107 14.39 17.44 0.15
CA ASN A 107 15.16 17.44 1.39
C ASN A 107 15.04 16.09 2.13
N MET A 108 15.24 14.99 1.40
CA MET A 108 15.24 13.66 2.01
C MET A 108 16.59 13.35 2.65
N THR A 109 16.56 12.69 3.81
CA THR A 109 17.76 12.10 4.41
C THR A 109 18.22 10.89 3.57
N GLN A 110 19.49 10.51 3.73
CA GLN A 110 20.02 9.30 3.10
C GLN A 110 19.24 8.05 3.55
N GLU A 111 18.80 8.00 4.81
CA GLU A 111 18.01 6.90 5.35
C GLU A 111 16.64 6.80 4.67
N THR A 112 15.94 7.92 4.47
CA THR A 112 14.67 7.96 3.72
C THR A 112 14.88 7.42 2.30
N ILE A 113 15.95 7.85 1.62
CA ILE A 113 16.27 7.41 0.25
C ILE A 113 16.52 5.90 0.22
N GLU A 114 17.28 5.36 1.17
CA GLU A 114 17.57 3.92 1.25
C GLU A 114 16.29 3.09 1.37
N ILE A 115 15.32 3.53 2.17
CA ILE A 115 14.03 2.84 2.33
C ILE A 115 13.24 2.89 1.02
N ILE A 116 12.95 4.08 0.50
CA ILE A 116 12.02 4.25 -0.63
C ILE A 116 12.61 3.80 -1.97
N SER A 117 13.93 3.65 -2.07
CA SER A 117 14.63 3.20 -3.28
C SER A 117 15.00 1.72 -3.25
N ASN A 118 14.59 0.98 -2.21
CA ASN A 118 14.85 -0.45 -2.10
C ASN A 118 14.17 -1.22 -3.25
N LYS A 119 14.97 -1.64 -4.23
CA LYS A 119 14.52 -2.30 -5.46
C LYS A 119 13.87 -3.66 -5.21
N GLU A 120 14.29 -4.38 -4.17
CA GLU A 120 13.74 -5.70 -3.85
C GLU A 120 12.31 -5.56 -3.30
N VAL A 121 12.10 -4.60 -2.40
CA VAL A 121 10.77 -4.29 -1.86
C VAL A 121 9.84 -3.74 -2.94
N ILE A 122 10.33 -2.85 -3.81
CA ILE A 122 9.58 -2.36 -4.97
C ILE A 122 9.23 -3.49 -5.94
N ALA A 123 10.15 -4.43 -6.19
CA ALA A 123 9.90 -5.58 -7.06
C ALA A 123 8.79 -6.47 -6.50
N VAL A 124 8.72 -6.65 -5.18
CA VAL A 124 7.58 -7.30 -4.54
C VAL A 124 6.30 -6.53 -4.84
N ASN A 125 6.24 -5.21 -4.65
CA ASN A 125 5.04 -4.42 -4.97
C ASN A 125 4.61 -4.53 -6.45
N GLN A 126 5.57 -4.54 -7.37
CA GLN A 126 5.36 -4.51 -8.82
C GLN A 126 5.28 -5.90 -9.49
N ASP A 127 5.22 -6.97 -8.70
CA ASP A 127 5.02 -8.31 -9.22
C ASP A 127 3.80 -8.40 -10.15
N SER A 128 4.04 -8.92 -11.36
CA SER A 128 3.06 -9.15 -12.42
C SER A 128 1.82 -9.95 -12.02
N TYR A 129 1.90 -10.83 -11.02
CA TYR A 129 0.74 -11.56 -10.52
C TYR A 129 -0.24 -10.65 -9.78
N GLY A 130 0.25 -9.56 -9.17
CA GLY A 130 -0.60 -8.54 -8.57
C GLY A 130 -1.49 -9.04 -7.44
N ILE A 131 -1.05 -10.05 -6.68
CA ILE A 131 -1.81 -10.62 -5.58
C ILE A 131 -1.42 -9.91 -4.28
N GLN A 132 -2.38 -9.25 -3.64
CA GLN A 132 -2.20 -8.65 -2.32
C GLN A 132 -1.99 -9.73 -1.25
N ALA A 133 -0.92 -9.60 -0.45
CA ALA A 133 -0.66 -10.48 0.68
C ALA A 133 -1.76 -10.34 1.76
N ARG A 134 -1.99 -11.43 2.49
CA ARG A 134 -2.89 -11.49 3.67
C ARG A 134 -2.09 -11.79 4.92
N LYS A 135 -2.68 -11.78 6.11
CA LYS A 135 -2.05 -12.30 7.34
C LYS A 135 -2.27 -13.81 7.42
N ALA A 136 -1.21 -14.55 7.75
CA ALA A 136 -1.22 -16.02 7.76
C ALA A 136 -1.55 -16.52 9.15
N ARG A 137 -0.90 -15.88 10.14
CA ARG A 137 -0.88 -16.25 11.54
C ARG A 137 -0.58 -15.00 12.37
N MET A 138 -1.15 -14.98 13.57
CA MET A 138 -0.74 -14.08 14.65
C MET A 138 -0.31 -14.95 15.85
N HIS A 139 0.81 -14.63 16.48
CA HIS A 139 1.23 -15.27 17.73
C HIS A 139 1.68 -14.21 18.73
N GLY A 140 0.82 -13.83 19.68
CA GLY A 140 1.08 -12.67 20.53
C GLY A 140 1.11 -11.38 19.70
N ASP A 141 2.15 -10.57 19.87
CA ASP A 141 2.39 -9.33 19.11
C ASP A 141 3.18 -9.57 17.80
N GLU A 142 3.58 -10.82 17.51
CA GLU A 142 4.30 -11.17 16.27
C GLU A 142 3.31 -11.52 15.14
N GLU A 143 3.45 -10.86 13.99
CA GLU A 143 2.61 -11.06 12.81
C GLU A 143 3.35 -11.68 11.63
N VAL A 144 2.82 -12.79 11.09
CA VAL A 144 3.38 -13.42 9.88
C VAL A 144 2.38 -13.32 8.74
N LYS A 145 2.78 -12.68 7.64
CA LYS A 145 1.99 -12.54 6.40
C LYS A 145 2.53 -13.52 5.34
N PRO A 146 1.75 -14.49 4.83
CA PRO A 146 2.26 -15.49 3.91
C PRO A 146 2.34 -14.84 2.53
N MET A 147 3.55 -14.71 2.01
CA MET A 147 3.71 -14.44 0.59
C MET A 147 3.31 -15.72 -0.17
N GLN A 148 2.17 -15.69 -0.86
CA GLN A 148 1.80 -16.75 -1.81
C GLN A 148 2.63 -16.60 -3.08
N GLN A 149 3.95 -16.83 -3.01
CA GLN A 149 4.80 -17.28 -4.14
C GLN A 149 6.29 -17.42 -3.75
N PRO A 150 7.03 -18.35 -4.40
CA PRO A 150 8.46 -18.51 -4.24
C PRO A 150 9.20 -17.52 -5.14
N LEU A 151 9.25 -16.24 -4.77
CA LEU A 151 10.20 -15.29 -5.36
C LEU A 151 11.18 -14.87 -4.27
N LEU A 152 12.40 -15.39 -4.41
CA LEU A 152 13.70 -14.93 -3.89
C LEU A 152 13.63 -13.86 -2.80
N LEU A 153 13.35 -14.24 -1.55
CA LEU A 153 13.67 -13.41 -0.38
C LEU A 153 13.69 -14.31 0.86
N ASN A 154 14.81 -15.00 1.06
CA ASN A 154 15.13 -15.70 2.32
C ASN A 154 15.31 -14.74 3.52
N HIS A 155 14.95 -13.45 3.39
CA HIS A 155 15.25 -12.41 4.39
C HIS A 155 14.09 -11.48 4.73
N MET A 156 12.88 -11.67 4.17
CA MET A 156 11.70 -10.92 4.63
C MET A 156 10.91 -11.74 5.64
N ILE A 157 11.45 -11.80 6.86
CA ILE A 157 10.62 -11.93 8.06
C ILE A 157 10.41 -10.48 8.49
N ILE A 158 9.16 -10.01 8.42
CA ILE A 158 8.73 -8.79 9.11
C ILE A 158 8.47 -9.19 10.56
#